data_AF-A0A6I0E4H6-F1
#
_entry.id   AF-A0A6I0E4H6-F1
#
_cell.length_a   1.000
_cell.length_b   1.000
_cell.length_c   1.000
_cell.angle_alpha   90.00
_cell.angle_beta   90.00
_cell.angle_gamma   90.00
#
_symmetry.space_group_name_H-M   'P 1'
#
loop_
_entity.id
_entity.type
_entity.pdbx_description
1 polymer ?
#
loop_
_entity_poly.entity_id
_entity_poly.type
_entity_poly.pdbx_seq_one_letter_code
_entity_poly.pdbx_strand_id
1 'polypeptide(L)'
;DLREYSPKYFLEKKAINLEWLLYAYKISPDKKNFFNNFFKNLAGNTVLRQQIEQGLDEDAIRKSWKPAVEDFKRTRKKYLLYSDFE
;
A
#
# COMPACT_ATOMS: atom_id res chain seq x y z
N ASP A 1 18.03 -7.61 2.71
CA ASP A 1 18.25 -7.08 4.07
C ASP A 1 17.92 -5.59 4.03
N LEU A 2 17.16 -5.06 5.01
CA LEU A 2 16.76 -3.65 5.01
C LEU A 2 17.94 -2.70 5.31
N ARG A 3 19.03 -3.22 5.87
CA ARG A 3 20.27 -2.45 6.12
C ARG A 3 20.97 -2.01 4.83
N GLU A 4 20.66 -2.64 3.71
CA GLU A 4 21.18 -2.28 2.38
C GLU A 4 20.50 -1.03 1.80
N TYR A 5 19.43 -0.53 2.43
CA TYR A 5 18.68 0.61 1.94
C TYR A 5 19.10 1.88 2.68
N SER A 6 19.50 2.89 1.93
CA SER A 6 19.81 4.21 2.51
C SER A 6 18.55 4.87 3.08
N PRO A 7 18.67 5.74 4.11
CA PRO A 7 17.55 6.55 4.58
C PRO A 7 16.88 7.36 3.45
N LYS A 8 17.69 7.82 2.47
CA LYS A 8 17.23 8.54 1.28
C LYS A 8 16.23 7.74 0.45
N TYR A 9 16.45 6.43 0.28
CA TYR A 9 15.52 5.55 -0.44
C TYR A 9 14.10 5.62 0.13
N PHE A 10 13.97 5.58 1.46
CA PHE A 10 12.67 5.62 2.13
C PHE A 10 12.01 6.99 2.03
N LEU A 11 12.80 8.07 2.12
CA LEU A 11 12.30 9.45 2.00
C LEU A 11 11.81 9.78 0.58
N GLU A 12 12.49 9.27 -0.45
CA GLU A 12 12.15 9.57 -1.84
C GLU A 12 10.94 8.79 -2.36
N LYS A 13 10.64 7.60 -1.82
CA LYS A 13 9.51 6.76 -2.28
C LYS A 13 8.16 7.48 -2.18
N LYS A 14 7.98 8.34 -1.15
CA LYS A 14 6.76 9.15 -0.88
C LYS A 14 5.43 8.37 -1.00
N ALA A 15 5.48 7.06 -0.76
CA ALA A 15 4.34 6.16 -0.93
C ALA A 15 4.54 4.88 -0.11
N ILE A 16 3.44 4.20 0.24
CA ILE A 16 3.47 2.93 0.99
C ILE A 16 4.17 1.85 0.16
N ASN A 17 5.36 1.40 0.53
CA ASN A 17 6.09 0.38 -0.24
C ASN A 17 5.40 -1.00 -0.14
N LEU A 18 4.81 -1.48 -1.24
CA LEU A 18 4.16 -2.81 -1.30
C LEU A 18 5.10 -3.93 -1.75
N GLU A 19 6.29 -3.61 -2.26
CA GLU A 19 7.27 -4.59 -2.79
C GLU A 19 7.57 -5.65 -1.73
N TRP A 20 7.73 -5.26 -0.47
CA TRP A 20 8.03 -6.16 0.64
C TRP A 20 6.91 -7.14 0.92
N LEU A 21 5.67 -6.66 0.92
CA LEU A 21 4.49 -7.49 1.18
C LEU A 21 4.27 -8.49 0.03
N LEU A 22 4.38 -8.00 -1.22
CA LEU A 22 4.28 -8.82 -2.42
C LEU A 22 5.38 -9.87 -2.48
N TYR A 23 6.63 -9.47 -2.20
CA TYR A 23 7.77 -10.38 -2.13
C TYR A 23 7.56 -11.45 -1.07
N ALA A 24 7.23 -11.07 0.16
CA ALA A 24 6.98 -11.99 1.26
C ALA A 24 5.85 -13.00 0.93
N TYR A 25 4.75 -12.54 0.33
CA TYR A 25 3.67 -13.42 -0.10
C TYR A 25 4.13 -14.39 -1.20
N LYS A 26 4.88 -13.88 -2.20
CA LYS A 26 5.40 -14.68 -3.31
C LYS A 26 6.28 -15.83 -2.81
N ILE A 27 7.23 -15.54 -1.92
CA ILE A 27 8.16 -16.54 -1.38
C ILE A 27 7.58 -17.40 -0.25
N SER A 28 6.42 -17.03 0.31
CA SER A 28 5.81 -17.80 1.40
C SER A 28 5.43 -19.21 0.93
N PRO A 29 5.85 -20.27 1.65
CA PRO A 29 5.44 -21.63 1.37
C PRO A 29 3.96 -21.86 1.72
N ASP A 30 3.43 -21.16 2.73
CA ASP A 30 2.04 -21.25 3.16
C ASP A 30 1.27 -20.00 2.74
N LYS A 31 0.78 -20.00 1.50
CA LYS A 31 -0.05 -18.92 0.95
C LYS A 31 -1.45 -18.88 1.57
N LYS A 32 -1.95 -20.02 2.04
CA LYS A 32 -3.31 -20.15 2.59
C LYS A 32 -3.45 -19.41 3.92
N ASN A 33 -2.42 -19.49 4.77
CA ASN A 33 -2.42 -18.85 6.09
C ASN A 33 -1.58 -17.57 6.16
N PHE A 34 -1.00 -17.11 5.04
CA PHE A 34 -0.17 -15.90 5.01
C PHE A 34 -0.88 -14.67 5.60
N PHE A 35 -2.14 -14.47 5.24
CA PHE A 35 -2.95 -13.38 5.76
C PHE A 35 -3.84 -13.85 6.91
N ASN A 36 -3.63 -13.27 8.09
CA ASN A 36 -4.54 -13.47 9.22
C ASN A 36 -5.85 -12.67 9.05
N ASN A 37 -6.82 -12.93 9.93
CA ASN A 37 -8.13 -12.27 9.89
C ASN A 37 -8.09 -10.75 10.17
N PHE A 38 -7.01 -10.25 10.78
CA PHE A 38 -6.83 -8.82 11.09
C PHE A 38 -6.27 -8.01 9.92
N PHE A 39 -5.70 -8.65 8.90
CA PHE A 39 -5.13 -7.94 7.75
C PHE A 39 -6.13 -6.98 7.09
N LYS A 40 -7.39 -7.41 6.92
CA LYS A 40 -8.45 -6.57 6.35
C LYS A 40 -8.77 -5.34 7.20
N ASN A 41 -8.58 -5.41 8.51
CA ASN A 41 -8.82 -4.30 9.42
C ASN A 41 -7.72 -3.24 9.26
N LEU A 42 -6.47 -3.68 9.06
CA LEU A 42 -5.33 -2.79 8.81
C LEU A 42 -5.38 -2.21 7.39
N ALA A 43 -5.75 -3.01 6.38
CA ALA A 43 -5.90 -2.57 5.00
C ALA A 43 -7.18 -1.75 4.75
N GLY A 44 -8.11 -1.73 5.72
CA GLY A 44 -9.39 -1.02 5.65
C GLY A 44 -10.48 -1.75 4.86
N ASN A 45 -10.15 -2.81 4.10
CA ASN A 45 -11.09 -3.68 3.39
C ASN A 45 -10.40 -5.00 2.96
N THR A 46 -11.09 -5.81 2.15
CA THR A 46 -10.57 -7.08 1.63
C THR A 46 -9.81 -6.97 0.30
N VAL A 47 -9.86 -5.81 -0.36
CA VAL A 47 -9.42 -5.63 -1.75
C VAL A 47 -7.92 -5.86 -1.89
N LEU A 48 -7.10 -5.27 -1.02
CA LEU A 48 -5.64 -5.43 -1.11
C LEU A 48 -5.22 -6.90 -1.03
N ARG A 49 -5.81 -7.67 -0.10
CA ARG A 49 -5.54 -9.11 0.02
C ARG A 49 -5.88 -9.84 -1.29
N GLN A 50 -7.07 -9.59 -1.83
CA GLN A 50 -7.54 -10.21 -3.07
C GLN A 50 -6.61 -9.88 -4.25
N GLN A 51 -6.15 -8.63 -4.35
CA GLN A 51 -5.23 -8.21 -5.41
C GLN A 51 -3.87 -8.92 -5.32
N ILE A 52 -3.35 -9.09 -4.10
CA ILE A 52 -2.09 -9.83 -3.88
C ILE A 52 -2.26 -11.31 -4.21
N GLU A 53 -3.37 -11.93 -3.79
CA GLU A 53 -3.69 -13.33 -4.10
C GLU A 53 -3.91 -13.56 -5.60
N GLN A 54 -4.39 -12.55 -6.33
CA GLN A 54 -4.52 -12.55 -7.79
C GLN A 54 -3.19 -12.28 -8.52
N GLY A 55 -2.12 -11.94 -7.80
CA GLY A 55 -0.80 -11.70 -8.38
C GLY A 55 -0.63 -10.34 -9.07
N LEU A 56 -1.44 -9.34 -8.71
CA LEU A 56 -1.23 -7.97 -9.21
C LEU A 56 0.09 -7.40 -8.70
N ASP A 57 0.76 -6.63 -9.54
CA ASP A 57 1.94 -5.85 -9.15
C ASP A 57 1.57 -4.58 -8.38
N GLU A 58 2.58 -3.93 -7.80
CA GLU A 58 2.40 -2.72 -7.00
C GLU A 58 1.74 -1.60 -7.81
N ASP A 59 2.10 -1.44 -9.08
CA ASP A 59 1.56 -0.37 -9.94
C ASP A 59 0.08 -0.56 -10.23
N ALA A 60 -0.36 -1.79 -10.50
CA ALA A 60 -1.76 -2.12 -10.70
C ALA A 60 -2.58 -1.88 -9.42
N ILE A 61 -2.06 -2.31 -8.26
CA ILE A 61 -2.69 -2.07 -6.96
C ILE A 61 -2.84 -0.56 -6.71
N ARG A 62 -1.78 0.22 -6.91
CA ARG A 62 -1.82 1.68 -6.73
C ARG A 62 -2.78 2.38 -7.67
N LYS A 63 -2.81 1.98 -8.94
CA LYS A 63 -3.77 2.50 -9.92
C LYS A 63 -5.22 2.31 -9.44
N SER A 64 -5.51 1.17 -8.80
CA SER A 64 -6.85 0.92 -8.24
C SER A 64 -7.23 1.86 -7.09
N TRP A 65 -6.26 2.38 -6.34
CA TRP A 65 -6.50 3.29 -5.22
C TRP A 65 -6.62 4.75 -5.67
N LYS A 66 -6.00 5.11 -6.81
CA LYS A 66 -5.90 6.48 -7.29
C LYS A 66 -7.24 7.24 -7.26
N PRO A 67 -8.38 6.71 -7.75
CA PRO A 67 -9.64 7.44 -7.72
C PRO A 67 -10.07 7.85 -6.31
N ALA A 68 -10.05 6.91 -5.36
CA ALA A 68 -10.44 7.17 -3.97
C ALA A 68 -9.47 8.11 -3.25
N VAL A 69 -8.17 8.05 -3.58
CA VAL A 69 -7.17 8.99 -3.07
C VAL A 69 -7.44 10.41 -3.57
N GLU A 70 -7.76 10.58 -4.85
CA GLU A 70 -8.11 11.89 -5.41
C GLU A 70 -9.43 12.43 -4.83
N ASP A 71 -10.42 11.56 -4.59
CA ASP A 71 -11.66 11.93 -3.91
C ASP A 71 -11.42 12.40 -2.47
N PHE A 72 -10.56 11.69 -1.74
CA PHE A 72 -10.19 12.08 -0.39
C PHE A 72 -9.39 13.39 -0.37
N LYS A 73 -8.47 13.60 -1.32
CA LYS A 73 -7.76 14.88 -1.46
C LYS A 73 -8.71 16.06 -1.69
N ARG A 74 -9.77 15.88 -2.49
CA ARG A 74 -10.80 16.92 -2.66
C ARG A 74 -11.58 17.16 -1.37
N THR A 75 -11.91 16.10 -0.64
CA THR A 75 -12.62 16.18 0.65
C THR A 75 -11.77 16.89 1.71
N ARG A 76 -10.49 16.53 1.86
CA ARG A 76 -9.61 17.06 2.90
C ARG A 76 -9.31 18.55 2.74
N LYS A 77 -9.35 19.09 1.50
CA LYS A 77 -9.07 20.52 1.20
C LYS A 77 -9.92 21.49 2.02
N LYS A 78 -11.15 21.11 2.39
CA LYS A 78 -12.06 21.93 3.20
C LYS A 78 -11.59 22.14 4.64
N TYR A 79 -10.65 21.31 5.10
CA TYR A 79 -10.26 21.20 6.51
C TYR A 79 -8.77 21.45 6.75
N LEU A 80 -8.04 21.95 5.74
CA LEU A 80 -6.61 22.24 5.87
C LEU A 80 -6.37 23.51 6.70
N LEU A 81 -5.47 23.41 7.69
CA LEU A 81 -5.00 24.53 8.50
C LEU A 81 -3.66 25.11 7.99
N TYR A 82 -3.01 24.40 7.08
CA TYR A 82 -1.73 24.76 6.48
C TYR A 82 -1.83 24.67 4.96
N SER A 83 -0.94 25.36 4.25
CA SER A 83 -0.82 25.26 2.80
C SER A 83 -0.75 23.80 2.35
N ASP A 84 -1.52 23.47 1.31
CA ASP A 84 -1.52 22.12 0.77
C ASP A 84 -0.18 21.82 0.06
N PHE A 85 0.11 20.52 -0.10
CA PHE A 85 1.34 20.03 -0.72
C PHE A 85 1.25 19.90 -2.25
N GLU A 86 0.17 20.41 -2.85
CA GLU A 86 -0.15 20.36 -4.29
C GLU A 86 -0.28 21.76 -4.89
#